data_AF-A0A015JA46-F1
#
_entry.id   AF-A0A015JA46-F1
#
_cell.length_a   1.000
_cell.length_b   1.000
_cell.length_c   1.000
_cell.angle_alpha   90.00
_cell.angle_beta   90.00
_cell.angle_gamma   90.00
#
_symmetry.space_group_name_H-M   'P 1'
#
loop_
_entity.id
_entity.type
_entity.pdbx_description
1 polymer ?
#
loop_
_entity_poly.entity_id
_entity_poly.type
_entity_poly.pdbx_seq_one_letter_code
_entity_poly.pdbx_strand_id
1 'polypeptide(L)'
;MLYMKDLLALSRFRFISLLTNPSRYMVDWALTWHTLMFQPTFDNSFTKENVSRHHTLKFQLFLEDLPTLESLKRTRPDLYMEILTCRSCEDHLEDFMHLFLCKKRRVKLHQLLTSYLYYLTQKIKEAGDNANCDYSSLVDRITSLPCWSFSSSNWSSYSLVCGYLPTAFLEVFETLGIPRLAAMNVVAAIHNNFVNKFRKRI
;
A
#
# COMPACT_ATOMS: atom_id res chain seq x y z
N MET A 1 9.69 6.80 -18.04
CA MET A 1 8.88 5.57 -18.14
C MET A 1 9.62 4.35 -18.71
N LEU A 2 10.73 4.48 -19.47
CA LEU A 2 11.47 3.31 -19.98
C LEU A 2 11.96 2.36 -18.86
N TYR A 3 12.61 2.88 -17.82
CA TYR A 3 13.14 2.08 -16.70
C TYR A 3 12.10 1.26 -15.93
N MET A 4 10.84 1.70 -15.94
CA MET A 4 9.77 1.02 -15.23
C MET A 4 9.34 -0.27 -15.95
N LYS A 5 9.41 -0.28 -17.29
CA LYS A 5 9.08 -1.47 -18.08
C LYS A 5 10.04 -2.61 -17.80
N ASP A 6 11.34 -2.31 -17.70
CA ASP A 6 12.37 -3.31 -17.43
C ASP A 6 12.28 -3.81 -15.99
N LEU A 7 12.00 -2.92 -15.04
CA LEU A 7 11.78 -3.28 -13.64
C LEU A 7 10.58 -4.24 -13.49
N LEU A 8 9.45 -3.94 -14.14
CA LEU A 8 8.25 -4.78 -14.10
C LEU A 8 8.41 -6.12 -14.84
N ALA A 9 9.45 -6.29 -15.66
CA ALA A 9 9.76 -7.56 -16.30
C ALA A 9 10.45 -8.57 -15.35
N LEU A 10 10.93 -8.12 -14.18
CA LEU A 10 11.56 -8.99 -13.20
C LEU A 10 10.55 -10.00 -12.63
N SER A 11 11.04 -11.20 -12.30
CA SER A 11 10.21 -12.31 -11.78
C SER A 11 9.38 -11.92 -10.56
N ARG A 12 9.93 -11.05 -9.70
CA ARG A 12 9.24 -10.54 -8.50
C ARG A 12 7.98 -9.73 -8.78
N PHE A 13 7.82 -9.14 -9.97
CA PHE A 13 6.62 -8.40 -10.33
C PHE A 13 5.61 -9.25 -11.12
N ARG A 14 5.87 -10.55 -11.34
CA ARG A 14 4.94 -11.44 -12.06
C ARG A 14 3.58 -11.55 -11.36
N PHE A 15 3.51 -11.36 -10.04
CA PHE A 15 2.22 -11.39 -9.33
C PHE A 15 1.24 -10.33 -9.81
N ILE A 16 1.71 -9.24 -10.46
CA ILE A 16 0.85 -8.21 -11.03
C ILE A 16 -0.10 -8.81 -12.07
N SER A 17 0.33 -9.85 -12.81
CA SER A 17 -0.55 -10.57 -13.73
C SER A 17 -1.66 -11.36 -13.01
N LEU A 18 -1.52 -11.59 -11.70
CA LEU A 18 -2.49 -12.29 -10.84
C LEU A 18 -3.52 -11.34 -10.20
N LEU A 19 -3.47 -10.04 -10.51
CA LEU A 19 -4.55 -9.11 -10.17
C LEU A 19 -5.80 -9.57 -10.93
N THR A 20 -6.60 -10.39 -10.25
CA THR A 20 -7.54 -11.39 -10.77
C THR A 20 -8.66 -10.84 -11.67
N ASN A 21 -8.74 -9.52 -11.81
CA ASN A 21 -9.55 -8.88 -12.83
C ASN A 21 -8.99 -7.47 -13.12
N PRO A 22 -8.38 -7.21 -14.28
CA PRO A 22 -7.86 -5.89 -14.65
C PRO A 22 -8.91 -4.78 -14.53
N SER A 23 -10.20 -5.11 -14.72
CA SER A 23 -11.31 -4.16 -14.62
C SER A 23 -11.58 -3.64 -13.20
N ARG A 24 -11.09 -4.31 -12.15
CA ARG A 24 -11.39 -3.97 -10.74
C ARG A 24 -10.22 -3.40 -9.96
N TYR A 25 -8.98 -3.66 -10.39
CA TYR A 25 -7.79 -3.14 -9.72
C TYR A 25 -6.63 -2.95 -10.70
N MET A 26 -6.73 -1.93 -11.54
CA MET A 26 -5.68 -1.56 -12.49
C MET A 26 -4.67 -0.63 -11.82
N VAL A 27 -3.41 -1.05 -11.71
CA VAL A 27 -2.34 -0.26 -11.09
C VAL A 27 -2.04 0.99 -11.94
N ASP A 28 -2.11 2.16 -11.32
CA ASP A 28 -1.62 3.41 -11.89
C ASP A 28 -0.15 3.58 -11.53
N TRP A 29 0.71 3.36 -12.53
CA TRP A 29 2.15 3.40 -12.35
C TRP A 29 2.69 4.80 -12.08
N ALA A 30 2.07 5.84 -12.63
CA ALA A 30 2.48 7.21 -12.36
C ALA A 30 2.16 7.60 -10.92
N LEU A 31 0.96 7.26 -10.43
CA LEU A 31 0.56 7.44 -9.04
C LEU A 31 1.43 6.61 -8.09
N THR A 32 1.70 5.36 -8.42
CA THR A 32 2.54 4.45 -7.63
C THR A 32 3.94 5.04 -7.47
N TRP A 33 4.57 5.45 -8.58
CA TRP A 33 5.90 6.06 -8.56
C TRP A 33 5.91 7.40 -7.82
N HIS A 34 4.92 8.25 -8.06
CA HIS A 34 4.77 9.52 -7.35
C HIS A 34 4.65 9.31 -5.86
N THR A 35 3.79 8.38 -5.45
CA THR A 35 3.59 8.05 -4.03
C THR A 35 4.87 7.49 -3.41
N LEU A 36 5.62 6.64 -4.13
CA LEU A 36 6.89 6.08 -3.66
C LEU A 36 7.93 7.18 -3.41
N MET A 37 8.00 8.17 -4.30
CA MET A 37 8.93 9.30 -4.19
C MET A 37 8.40 10.45 -3.33
N PHE A 38 7.11 10.46 -3.00
CA PHE A 38 6.47 11.54 -2.23
C PHE A 38 7.09 11.62 -0.83
N GLN A 39 7.70 12.76 -0.55
CA GLN A 39 8.18 13.12 0.77
C GLN A 39 7.08 13.91 1.48
N PRO A 40 6.64 13.46 2.66
CA PRO A 40 5.63 14.21 3.39
C PRO A 40 6.23 15.52 3.89
N THR A 41 5.48 16.61 3.77
CA THR A 41 5.72 17.83 4.53
C THR A 41 5.26 17.58 5.97
N PHE A 42 6.13 16.99 6.80
CA PHE A 42 5.83 16.78 8.22
C PHE A 42 6.18 18.01 9.04
N ASP A 43 5.52 18.15 10.19
CA ASP A 43 5.87 19.16 11.20
C ASP A 43 7.32 18.97 11.71
N ASN A 44 7.78 19.94 12.48
CA ASN A 44 9.14 20.03 13.02
C ASN A 44 9.57 18.82 13.92
N SER A 45 8.70 17.84 14.19
CA SER A 45 9.00 16.66 15.01
C SER A 45 9.70 15.51 14.25
N PHE A 46 9.76 15.56 12.92
CA PHE A 46 10.37 14.50 12.11
C PHE A 46 11.88 14.71 11.92
N THR A 47 12.69 13.90 12.60
CA THR A 47 14.14 13.87 12.37
C THR A 47 14.49 13.35 10.96
N LYS A 48 15.65 13.76 10.42
CA LYS A 48 16.18 13.26 9.13
C LYS A 48 16.23 11.73 9.06
N GLU A 49 16.52 11.09 10.19
CA GLU A 49 16.54 9.63 10.33
C GLU A 49 15.15 9.01 10.17
N ASN A 50 14.11 9.63 10.73
CA ASN A 50 12.74 9.16 10.59
C ASN A 50 12.25 9.25 9.13
N VAL A 51 12.63 10.30 8.40
CA VAL A 51 12.33 10.44 6.96
C VAL A 51 13.03 9.33 6.17
N SER A 52 14.32 9.11 6.42
CA SER A 52 15.10 8.06 5.76
C SER A 52 14.49 6.67 6.01
N ARG A 53 14.18 6.34 7.27
CA ARG A 53 13.55 5.07 7.63
C ARG A 53 12.17 4.88 6.98
N HIS A 54 11.38 5.95 6.91
CA HIS A 54 10.08 5.90 6.25
C HIS A 54 10.23 5.64 4.76
N HIS A 55 11.18 6.31 4.10
CA HIS A 55 11.49 6.09 2.70
C HIS A 55 11.96 4.65 2.45
N THR A 56 12.90 4.14 3.25
CA THR A 56 13.35 2.74 3.17
C THR A 56 12.19 1.76 3.29
N LEU A 57 11.27 1.97 4.26
CA LEU A 57 10.12 1.09 4.44
C LEU A 57 9.21 1.05 3.21
N LYS A 58 8.98 2.18 2.54
CA LYS A 58 8.18 2.22 1.31
C LYS A 58 8.80 1.37 0.21
N PHE A 59 10.12 1.45 0.03
CA PHE A 59 10.84 0.62 -0.94
C PHE A 59 10.86 -0.85 -0.54
N GLN A 60 11.01 -1.17 0.75
CA GLN A 60 10.92 -2.56 1.24
C GLN A 60 9.53 -3.16 1.00
N LEU A 61 8.46 -2.38 1.21
CA LEU A 61 7.10 -2.80 0.88
C LEU A 61 6.92 -2.99 -0.64
N PHE A 62 7.37 -2.02 -1.43
CA PHE A 62 7.28 -2.05 -2.90
C PHE A 62 8.04 -3.23 -3.52
N LEU A 63 9.24 -3.53 -3.00
CA LEU A 63 10.13 -4.58 -3.55
C LEU A 63 9.96 -5.95 -2.87
N GLU A 64 9.02 -6.09 -1.94
CA GLU A 64 8.83 -7.30 -1.13
C GLU A 64 10.05 -7.69 -0.29
N ASP A 65 10.85 -6.70 0.10
CA ASP A 65 12.14 -6.86 0.79
C ASP A 65 12.03 -6.47 2.28
N LEU A 66 10.85 -6.65 2.90
CA LEU A 66 10.71 -6.53 4.36
C LEU A 66 11.56 -7.62 5.05
N PRO A 67 12.19 -7.32 6.21
CA PRO A 67 13.03 -8.28 6.93
C PRO A 67 12.18 -9.33 7.67
N THR A 68 11.65 -10.30 6.94
CA THR A 68 10.99 -11.50 7.47
C THR A 68 12.02 -12.49 8.03
N LEU A 69 11.64 -13.40 8.94
CA LEU A 69 12.57 -14.44 9.41
C LEU A 69 13.15 -15.26 8.25
N GLU A 70 12.33 -15.61 7.26
CA GLU A 70 12.79 -16.30 6.05
C GLU A 70 13.86 -15.50 5.29
N SER A 71 13.61 -14.22 5.00
CA SER A 71 14.54 -13.37 4.25
C SER A 71 15.84 -13.11 5.03
N LEU A 72 15.75 -12.94 6.34
CA LEU A 72 16.89 -12.74 7.24
C LEU A 72 17.76 -13.99 7.28
N LYS A 73 17.15 -15.18 7.41
CA LYS A 73 17.88 -16.46 7.36
C LYS A 73 18.55 -16.68 6.01
N ARG A 74 17.87 -16.35 4.91
CA ARG A 74 18.45 -16.43 3.56
C ARG A 74 19.68 -15.52 3.40
N THR A 75 19.64 -14.32 3.98
CA THR A 75 20.69 -13.30 3.80
C THR A 75 21.88 -13.50 4.73
N ARG A 76 21.64 -13.93 5.99
CA ARG A 76 22.68 -14.15 7.01
C ARG A 76 22.42 -15.47 7.74
N PRO A 77 22.62 -16.63 7.07
CA PRO A 77 22.28 -17.93 7.64
C PRO A 77 23.08 -18.28 8.90
N ASP A 78 24.24 -17.65 9.08
CA ASP A 78 25.12 -17.75 10.24
C ASP A 78 24.59 -17.03 11.48
N LEU A 79 23.75 -16.01 11.34
CA LEU A 79 23.22 -15.20 12.45
C LEU A 79 21.83 -15.62 12.92
N TYR A 80 21.02 -16.20 12.04
CA TYR A 80 19.61 -16.50 12.32
C TYR A 80 19.36 -18.00 12.54
N MET A 81 18.52 -18.32 13.53
CA MET A 81 18.13 -19.69 13.86
C MET A 81 17.27 -20.33 12.75
N GLU A 82 17.19 -21.66 12.72
CA GLU A 82 16.35 -22.41 11.78
C GLU A 82 14.85 -22.34 12.10
N ILE A 83 14.49 -21.85 13.30
CA ILE A 83 13.11 -21.63 13.68
C ILE A 83 12.61 -20.36 12.99
N LEU A 84 11.93 -20.55 11.87
CA LEU A 84 11.37 -19.47 11.05
C LEU A 84 9.88 -19.23 11.33
N THR A 85 9.33 -19.86 12.36
CA THR A 85 7.92 -19.74 12.74
C THR A 85 7.61 -18.30 13.17
N CYS A 86 6.48 -17.76 12.69
CA CYS A 86 6.05 -16.41 13.00
C CYS A 86 5.85 -16.23 14.50
N ARG A 87 6.53 -15.22 15.07
CA ARG A 87 6.47 -14.91 16.51
C ARG A 87 5.11 -14.46 17.01
N SER A 88 4.22 -14.08 16.10
CA SER A 88 2.87 -13.65 16.50
C SER A 88 1.91 -14.81 16.65
N CYS A 89 1.96 -15.81 15.75
CA CYS A 89 1.00 -16.91 15.73
C CYS A 89 1.59 -18.25 16.16
N GLU A 90 2.91 -18.38 16.14
CA GLU A 90 3.68 -19.58 16.52
C GLU A 90 3.31 -20.84 15.72
N ASP A 91 2.75 -20.67 14.52
CA ASP A 91 2.05 -21.75 13.80
C ASP A 91 2.56 -21.95 12.35
N HIS A 92 2.98 -20.86 11.69
CA HIS A 92 3.39 -20.90 10.28
C HIS A 92 4.73 -20.21 10.07
N LEU A 93 5.40 -20.53 8.96
CA LEU A 93 6.59 -19.84 8.47
C LEU A 93 6.32 -18.33 8.34
N GLU A 94 7.22 -17.50 8.87
CA GLU A 94 7.20 -16.05 8.64
C GLU A 94 7.91 -15.71 7.33
N ASP A 95 7.16 -15.86 6.25
CA ASP A 95 7.48 -15.30 4.95
C ASP A 95 6.82 -13.90 4.78
N PHE A 96 7.05 -13.26 3.64
CA PHE A 96 6.51 -11.93 3.36
C PHE A 96 4.97 -11.91 3.36
N MET A 97 4.34 -12.94 2.78
CA MET A 97 2.88 -13.04 2.69
C MET A 97 2.24 -13.24 4.09
N HIS A 98 2.88 -14.03 4.93
CA HIS A 98 2.40 -14.35 6.27
C HIS A 98 2.33 -13.10 7.15
N LEU A 99 3.21 -12.10 6.95
CA LEU A 99 3.12 -10.82 7.69
C LEU A 99 1.74 -10.18 7.60
N PHE A 100 1.07 -10.31 6.45
CA PHE A 100 -0.24 -9.72 6.19
C PHE A 100 -1.41 -10.66 6.49
N LEU A 101 -1.20 -11.97 6.29
CA LEU A 101 -2.24 -13.00 6.48
C LEU A 101 -2.27 -13.60 7.89
N CYS A 102 -1.26 -13.34 8.72
CA CYS A 102 -1.15 -13.86 10.08
C CYS A 102 -2.43 -13.57 10.88
N LYS A 103 -3.06 -14.63 11.39
CA LYS A 103 -4.31 -14.57 12.17
C LYS A 103 -4.25 -13.57 13.35
N LYS A 104 -3.08 -13.42 13.96
CA LYS A 104 -2.84 -12.53 15.11
C LYS A 104 -2.52 -11.08 14.71
N ARG A 105 -2.12 -10.81 13.46
CA ARG A 105 -1.87 -9.45 12.93
C ARG A 105 -3.05 -8.91 12.11
N ARG A 106 -3.88 -9.79 11.55
CA ARG A 106 -4.99 -9.46 10.63
C ARG A 106 -5.93 -8.37 11.15
N VAL A 107 -6.29 -8.39 12.43
CA VAL A 107 -7.18 -7.38 13.04
C VAL A 107 -6.57 -5.98 12.95
N LYS A 108 -5.29 -5.83 13.30
CA LYS A 108 -4.59 -4.53 13.24
C LYS A 108 -4.46 -4.04 11.80
N LEU A 109 -4.16 -4.94 10.87
CA LEU A 109 -4.03 -4.59 9.46
C LEU A 109 -5.37 -4.19 8.84
N HIS A 110 -6.46 -4.88 9.20
CA HIS A 110 -7.80 -4.50 8.78
C HIS A 110 -8.17 -3.10 9.29
N GLN A 111 -7.89 -2.78 10.57
CA GLN A 111 -8.09 -1.43 11.11
C GLN A 111 -7.29 -0.35 10.35
N LEU A 112 -6.07 -0.68 9.88
CA LEU A 112 -5.28 0.24 9.06
C LEU A 112 -5.94 0.50 7.70
N LEU A 113 -6.46 -0.55 7.05
CA LEU A 113 -7.19 -0.41 5.79
C LEU A 113 -8.51 0.35 5.97
N THR A 114 -9.28 0.08 7.04
CA THR A 114 -10.49 0.83 7.36
C THR A 114 -10.17 2.31 7.55
N SER A 115 -9.08 2.62 8.25
CA SER A 115 -8.61 4.01 8.40
C SER A 115 -8.20 4.63 7.06
N TYR A 116 -7.54 3.88 6.18
CA TYR A 116 -7.17 4.33 4.83
C TYR A 116 -8.43 4.71 4.04
N LEU A 117 -9.38 3.77 3.93
CA LEU A 117 -10.63 3.96 3.20
C LEU A 117 -11.40 5.15 3.76
N TYR A 118 -11.47 5.30 5.08
CA TYR A 118 -12.09 6.45 5.72
C TYR A 118 -11.47 7.77 5.24
N TYR A 119 -10.15 7.95 5.31
CA TYR A 119 -9.52 9.20 4.88
C TYR A 119 -9.70 9.47 3.38
N LEU A 120 -9.62 8.43 2.55
CA LEU A 120 -9.84 8.56 1.12
C LEU A 120 -11.28 9.04 0.83
N THR A 121 -12.27 8.39 1.44
CA THR A 121 -13.67 8.78 1.32
C THR A 121 -13.92 10.20 1.84
N GLN A 122 -13.31 10.60 2.95
CA GLN A 122 -13.42 11.98 3.45
C GLN A 122 -12.88 12.99 2.43
N LYS A 123 -11.72 12.73 1.80
CA LYS A 123 -11.16 13.61 0.77
C LYS A 123 -12.01 13.70 -0.49
N ILE A 124 -12.67 12.60 -0.88
CA ILE A 124 -13.62 12.60 -1.99
C ILE A 124 -14.85 13.46 -1.64
N LYS A 125 -15.38 13.32 -0.42
CA LYS A 125 -16.51 14.13 0.07
C LYS A 125 -16.17 15.62 0.08
N GLU A 126 -15.04 15.99 0.69
CA GLU A 126 -14.56 17.37 0.70
C GLU A 126 -14.43 17.95 -0.72
N ALA A 127 -13.87 17.19 -1.66
CA ALA A 127 -13.75 17.62 -3.06
C ALA A 127 -15.11 17.77 -3.74
N GLY A 128 -16.05 16.85 -3.50
CA GLY A 128 -17.39 16.89 -4.07
C GLY A 128 -18.25 18.02 -3.51
N ASP A 129 -18.19 18.26 -2.20
CA ASP A 129 -18.85 19.41 -1.55
C ASP A 129 -18.32 20.73 -2.13
N ASN A 130 -16.99 20.86 -2.30
CA ASN A 130 -16.37 22.05 -2.90
C ASN A 130 -16.75 22.25 -4.37
N ALA A 131 -16.95 21.16 -5.12
CA ALA A 131 -17.38 21.19 -6.51
C ALA A 131 -18.90 21.30 -6.67
N ASN A 132 -19.67 21.27 -5.57
CA ASN A 132 -21.13 21.16 -5.58
C ASN A 132 -21.64 20.01 -6.50
N CYS A 133 -20.97 18.86 -6.43
CA CYS A 133 -21.23 17.69 -7.26
C CYS A 133 -21.61 16.48 -6.41
N ASP A 134 -22.56 15.66 -6.87
CA ASP A 134 -22.85 14.38 -6.22
C ASP A 134 -21.67 13.41 -6.37
N TYR A 135 -21.20 12.90 -5.24
CA TYR A 135 -20.05 12.00 -5.15
C TYR A 135 -20.43 10.58 -4.69
N SER A 136 -21.72 10.29 -4.51
CA SER A 136 -22.20 9.01 -3.96
C SER A 136 -21.70 7.83 -4.80
N SER A 137 -21.85 7.90 -6.12
CA SER A 137 -21.36 6.88 -7.05
C SER A 137 -19.83 6.72 -7.05
N LEU A 138 -19.09 7.79 -6.78
CA LEU A 138 -17.62 7.77 -6.69
C LEU A 138 -17.17 7.07 -5.40
N VAL A 139 -17.86 7.32 -4.28
CA VAL A 139 -17.63 6.62 -3.02
C VAL A 139 -17.96 5.14 -3.15
N ASP A 140 -19.07 4.78 -3.81
CA ASP A 140 -19.43 3.38 -4.07
C ASP A 140 -18.38 2.68 -4.93
N ARG A 141 -17.87 3.36 -5.95
CA ARG A 141 -16.78 2.86 -6.79
C ARG A 141 -15.52 2.56 -5.99
N ILE A 142 -15.16 3.42 -5.02
CA ILE A 142 -13.97 3.22 -4.18
C ILE A 142 -14.20 2.12 -3.15
N THR A 143 -15.33 2.12 -2.46
CA THR A 143 -15.64 1.15 -1.41
C THR A 143 -15.82 -0.27 -1.95
N SER A 144 -16.25 -0.42 -3.21
CA SER A 144 -16.38 -1.71 -3.89
C SER A 144 -15.06 -2.31 -4.41
N LEU A 145 -13.94 -1.57 -4.32
CA LEU A 145 -12.64 -2.11 -4.74
C LEU A 145 -12.25 -3.34 -3.91
N PRO A 146 -11.67 -4.38 -4.55
CA PRO A 146 -11.34 -5.62 -3.85
C PRO A 146 -10.22 -5.46 -2.81
N CYS A 147 -9.43 -4.38 -2.87
CA CYS A 147 -8.23 -4.21 -2.05
C CYS A 147 -8.48 -3.99 -0.55
N TRP A 148 -9.73 -3.81 -0.12
CA TRP A 148 -10.07 -3.58 1.29
C TRP A 148 -10.11 -4.86 2.14
N SER A 149 -10.03 -6.05 1.52
CA SER A 149 -10.16 -7.33 2.21
C SER A 149 -8.96 -8.26 1.97
N PHE A 150 -8.31 -8.72 3.04
CA PHE A 150 -7.26 -9.73 2.94
C PHE A 150 -7.86 -11.12 2.82
N SER A 151 -7.50 -11.81 1.75
CA SER A 151 -7.61 -13.26 1.60
C SER A 151 -6.36 -13.78 0.90
N SER A 152 -6.09 -15.08 1.06
CA SER A 152 -5.00 -15.76 0.35
C SER A 152 -5.16 -15.75 -1.17
N SER A 153 -6.38 -15.52 -1.67
CA SER A 153 -6.72 -15.45 -3.08
C SER A 153 -6.82 -14.01 -3.63
N ASN A 154 -6.70 -12.99 -2.77
CA ASN A 154 -6.90 -11.60 -3.16
C ASN A 154 -5.60 -10.79 -3.17
N TRP A 155 -4.94 -10.81 -4.32
CA TRP A 155 -3.71 -10.06 -4.58
C TRP A 155 -3.88 -8.53 -4.57
N SER A 156 -5.11 -8.00 -4.67
CA SER A 156 -5.32 -6.53 -4.69
C SER A 156 -5.08 -5.88 -3.32
N SER A 157 -5.43 -6.58 -2.22
CA SER A 157 -5.17 -6.09 -0.86
C SER A 157 -3.68 -6.03 -0.56
N TYR A 158 -2.98 -7.08 -0.96
CA TYR A 158 -1.52 -7.16 -0.94
C TYR A 158 -0.88 -6.02 -1.77
N SER A 159 -1.40 -5.79 -2.97
CA SER A 159 -0.91 -4.75 -3.86
C SER A 159 -1.04 -3.36 -3.25
N LEU A 160 -2.17 -3.05 -2.61
CA LEU A 160 -2.36 -1.79 -1.91
C LEU A 160 -1.32 -1.59 -0.79
N VAL A 161 -1.05 -2.63 0.00
CA VAL A 161 -0.07 -2.55 1.10
C VAL A 161 1.35 -2.33 0.58
N CYS A 162 1.71 -2.99 -0.52
CA CYS A 162 3.01 -2.84 -1.16
C CYS A 162 3.14 -1.50 -1.92
N GLY A 163 2.08 -0.69 -1.99
CA GLY A 163 2.11 0.64 -2.60
C GLY A 163 1.77 0.66 -4.09
N TYR A 164 1.28 -0.44 -4.66
CA TYR A 164 0.76 -0.48 -6.03
C TYR A 164 -0.67 0.07 -6.03
N LEU A 165 -0.83 1.34 -6.39
CA LEU A 165 -2.08 2.06 -6.20
C LEU A 165 -3.01 1.95 -7.42
N PRO A 166 -4.33 1.84 -7.23
CA PRO A 166 -5.27 1.69 -8.34
C PRO A 166 -5.58 3.01 -9.04
N THR A 167 -5.78 2.95 -10.35
CA THR A 167 -6.15 4.10 -11.22
C THR A 167 -7.46 4.74 -10.77
N ALA A 168 -8.40 3.94 -10.26
CA ALA A 168 -9.66 4.40 -9.69
C ALA A 168 -9.47 5.47 -8.59
N PHE A 169 -8.33 5.48 -7.87
CA PHE A 169 -8.06 6.53 -6.88
C PHE A 169 -7.90 7.91 -7.51
N LEU A 170 -7.35 8.03 -8.72
CA LEU A 170 -7.23 9.32 -9.40
C LEU A 170 -8.50 9.69 -10.16
N GLU A 171 -9.11 8.71 -10.84
CA GLU A 171 -10.29 8.96 -11.67
C GLU A 171 -11.45 9.58 -10.88
N VAL A 172 -11.64 9.20 -9.61
CA VAL A 172 -12.67 9.82 -8.76
C VAL A 172 -12.41 11.29 -8.47
N PHE A 173 -11.15 11.69 -8.27
CA PHE A 173 -10.80 13.10 -8.05
C PHE A 173 -10.85 13.90 -9.36
N GLU A 174 -10.39 13.31 -10.46
CA GLU A 174 -10.45 13.93 -11.80
C GLU A 174 -11.90 14.18 -12.22
N THR A 175 -12.83 13.26 -11.90
CA THR A 175 -14.28 13.45 -12.13
C THR A 175 -14.84 14.65 -11.34
N LEU A 176 -14.28 14.92 -10.16
CA LEU A 176 -14.62 16.08 -9.33
C LEU A 176 -13.89 17.36 -9.75
N GLY A 177 -13.22 17.36 -10.91
CA GLY A 177 -12.49 18.52 -11.44
C GLY A 177 -11.15 18.80 -10.73
N ILE A 178 -10.67 17.89 -9.89
CA ILE A 178 -9.38 18.05 -9.21
C ILE A 178 -8.24 17.77 -10.20
N PRO A 179 -7.26 18.67 -10.35
CA PRO A 179 -6.10 18.43 -11.19
C PRO A 179 -5.36 17.16 -10.78
N ARG A 180 -4.94 16.35 -11.76
CA ARG A 180 -4.27 15.05 -11.54
C ARG A 180 -3.12 15.12 -10.54
N LEU A 181 -2.26 16.13 -10.63
CA LEU A 181 -1.14 16.30 -9.70
C LEU A 181 -1.60 16.55 -8.25
N ALA A 182 -2.67 17.31 -8.06
CA ALA A 182 -3.26 17.54 -6.74
C ALA A 182 -3.86 16.25 -6.18
N ALA A 183 -4.59 15.50 -7.00
CA ALA A 183 -5.10 14.17 -6.64
C ALA A 183 -3.97 13.20 -6.26
N MET A 184 -2.88 13.17 -7.01
CA MET A 184 -1.68 12.37 -6.70
C MET A 184 -1.09 12.74 -5.35
N ASN A 185 -1.00 14.04 -5.01
CA ASN A 185 -0.52 14.49 -3.70
C ASN A 185 -1.45 14.07 -2.55
N VAL A 186 -2.77 14.17 -2.74
CA VAL A 186 -3.76 13.74 -1.74
C VAL A 186 -3.62 12.24 -1.46
N VAL A 187 -3.62 11.43 -2.51
CA VAL A 187 -3.50 9.97 -2.39
C VAL A 187 -2.15 9.60 -1.78
N ALA A 188 -1.05 10.23 -2.21
CA ALA A 188 0.27 9.97 -1.66
C ALA A 188 0.38 10.33 -0.17
N ALA A 189 -0.26 11.41 0.28
CA ALA A 189 -0.31 11.79 1.69
C ALA A 189 -1.08 10.75 2.52
N ILE A 190 -2.23 10.26 2.03
CA ILE A 190 -3.00 9.20 2.69
C ILE A 190 -2.17 7.91 2.78
N HIS A 191 -1.51 7.51 1.69
CA HIS A 191 -0.70 6.31 1.65
C HIS A 191 0.52 6.39 2.56
N ASN A 192 1.21 7.53 2.60
CA ASN A 192 2.34 7.73 3.53
C ASN A 192 1.87 7.69 5.00
N ASN A 193 0.70 8.24 5.34
CA ASN A 193 0.13 8.09 6.67
C ASN A 193 -0.14 6.62 7.01
N PHE A 194 -0.68 5.86 6.06
CA PHE A 194 -0.87 4.41 6.20
C PHE A 194 0.47 3.69 6.46
N VAL A 195 1.51 3.94 5.66
CA VAL A 195 2.84 3.32 5.85
C VAL A 195 3.45 3.69 7.20
N ASN A 196 3.28 4.93 7.65
CA ASN A 196 3.78 5.34 8.97
C ASN A 196 3.04 4.63 10.12
N LYS A 197 1.72 4.45 10.00
CA LYS A 197 0.93 3.68 10.98
C LYS A 197 1.26 2.18 10.91
N PHE A 198 1.50 1.65 9.72
CA PHE A 198 1.92 0.26 9.48
C PHE A 198 3.22 -0.05 10.23
N ARG A 199 4.24 0.79 10.06
CA ARG A 199 5.54 0.67 10.75
C ARG A 199 5.42 0.52 12.26
N LYS A 200 4.44 1.19 12.88
CA LYS A 200 4.26 1.21 14.32
C LYS A 200 3.52 -0.02 14.86
N ARG A 201 2.92 -0.86 14.00
CA ARG A 201 1.90 -1.84 14.40
C ARG A 201 2.16 -3.28 13.95
N ILE A 202 3.01 -3.50 12.94
CA ILE A 202 3.37 -4.81 12.38
C ILE A 202 4.83 -5.12 12.67
#